data_AF-A0A4R5BFF9-F1
#
_entry.id   AF-A0A4R5BFF9-F1
#
_cell.length_a   1.000
_cell.length_b   1.000
_cell.length_c   1.000
_cell.angle_alpha   90.00
_cell.angle_beta   90.00
_cell.angle_gamma   90.00
#
_symmetry.space_group_name_H-M   'P 1'
#
loop_
_entity.id
_entity.type
_entity.pdbx_description
1 polymer ?
#
loop_
_entity_poly.entity_id
_entity_poly.type
_entity_poly.pdbx_seq_one_letter_code
_entity_poly.pdbx_strand_id
1 'polypeptide(L)'
;MLQCETSGESAGGRWQACASTVERSAVSRTGGTRLERMAHAGASDVTATAGDSDFVEYLERHLAERGWTVHDFCEHSGLRPSVVFRWRKGYRPDIGNARIMARALGVPLLEVLVKAGRLSADEAGAEVRIVPELDSVPTQVLLREVSARVEKLERSTADHAGTGV
;
A
#
# COMPACT_ATOMS: atom_id res chain seq x y z
N MET A 1 -41.25 34.91 27.93
CA MET A 1 -41.75 34.91 29.31
C MET A 1 -41.65 33.48 29.82
N LEU A 2 -40.71 33.25 30.76
CA LEU A 2 -40.60 32.13 31.75
C LEU A 2 -40.49 30.69 31.17
N GLN A 3 -39.32 30.01 31.26
CA GLN A 3 -38.79 29.19 32.39
C GLN A 3 -39.61 27.89 32.61
N CYS A 4 -39.11 26.69 32.94
CA CYS A 4 -37.87 26.13 33.52
C CYS A 4 -37.80 24.64 33.08
N GLU A 5 -36.65 24.10 32.68
CA GLU A 5 -35.76 23.25 33.51
C GLU A 5 -36.43 22.08 34.25
N THR A 6 -36.06 20.84 33.88
CA THR A 6 -35.79 19.77 34.86
C THR A 6 -34.65 18.87 34.39
N SER A 7 -33.60 18.91 35.21
CA SER A 7 -32.44 18.04 35.36
C SER A 7 -32.69 16.53 35.34
N GLY A 8 -31.59 15.80 35.10
CA GLY A 8 -31.42 14.37 35.42
C GLY A 8 -30.73 13.64 34.28
N GLU A 9 -29.65 12.90 34.41
CA GLU A 9 -28.88 12.51 35.58
C GLU A 9 -27.56 11.92 35.05
N SER A 10 -26.53 12.04 35.88
CA SER A 10 -25.16 11.64 35.62
C SER A 10 -25.01 10.12 35.68
N ALA A 11 -24.31 9.51 34.73
CA ALA A 11 -23.74 8.18 34.90
C ALA A 11 -22.39 8.09 34.19
N GLY A 12 -21.33 8.24 34.98
CA GLY A 12 -19.95 8.15 34.53
C GLY A 12 -19.60 6.73 34.10
N GLY A 13 -19.21 6.60 32.82
CA GLY A 13 -18.58 5.40 32.26
C GLY A 13 -17.15 5.27 32.77
N ARG A 14 -17.00 4.59 33.89
CA ARG A 14 -15.74 4.18 34.53
C ARG A 14 -14.97 3.21 33.61
N TRP A 15 -13.93 3.70 32.95
CA TRP A 15 -12.97 2.83 32.25
C TRP A 15 -12.21 2.01 33.30
N GLN A 16 -12.55 0.72 33.39
CA GLN A 16 -11.85 -0.22 34.25
C GLN A 16 -10.48 -0.51 33.65
N ALA A 17 -9.44 -0.22 34.44
CA ALA A 17 -8.08 -0.64 34.17
C ALA A 17 -7.96 -2.16 34.40
N CYS A 18 -7.78 -2.92 33.33
CA CYS A 18 -7.34 -4.31 33.44
C CYS A 18 -5.83 -4.33 33.70
N ALA A 19 -5.46 -4.41 34.97
CA ALA A 19 -4.13 -4.83 35.38
C ALA A 19 -4.05 -6.36 35.22
N SER A 20 -3.27 -6.84 34.25
CA SER A 20 -2.86 -8.25 34.18
C SER A 20 -1.37 -8.36 34.47
N THR A 21 -1.11 -8.99 35.62
CA THR A 21 0.11 -9.52 36.20
C THR A 21 1.28 -9.77 35.24
N VAL A 22 2.39 -9.09 35.52
CA VAL A 22 3.72 -9.39 34.99
C VAL A 22 4.33 -10.53 35.81
N GLU A 23 4.36 -11.74 35.25
CA GLU A 23 5.19 -12.81 35.80
C GLU A 23 6.63 -12.68 35.29
N ARG A 24 7.52 -12.37 36.24
CA ARG A 24 8.97 -12.51 36.12
C ARG A 24 9.31 -14.00 36.12
N SER A 25 9.91 -14.49 35.04
CA SER A 25 10.63 -15.77 35.08
C SER A 25 12.09 -15.54 34.69
N ALA A 26 12.97 -15.84 35.64
CA ALA A 26 14.41 -15.72 35.54
C ALA A 26 14.98 -17.04 35.01
N VAL A 27 15.69 -17.00 33.88
CA VAL A 27 16.64 -18.05 33.48
C VAL A 27 17.96 -17.37 33.16
N SER A 28 18.97 -17.69 33.98
CA SER A 28 20.33 -17.21 33.82
C SER A 28 21.20 -18.23 33.10
N ARG A 29 21.82 -17.75 32.00
CA ARG A 29 23.18 -17.98 31.52
C ARG A 29 23.63 -19.40 31.17
N THR A 30 23.89 -19.60 29.88
CA THR A 30 25.18 -20.15 29.41
C THR A 30 25.63 -19.37 28.16
N GLY A 31 26.82 -18.79 28.23
CA GLY A 31 27.39 -17.94 27.18
C GLY A 31 27.83 -18.74 25.95
N GLY A 32 27.47 -18.23 24.78
CA GLY A 32 28.08 -18.56 23.49
C GLY A 32 28.25 -17.24 22.74
N THR A 33 29.48 -16.88 22.42
CA THR A 33 29.86 -15.65 21.72
C THR A 33 29.11 -15.51 20.39
N ARG A 34 28.47 -14.35 20.20
CA ARG A 34 27.64 -13.96 19.05
C ARG A 34 28.39 -13.88 17.72
N LEU A 35 29.68 -14.23 17.68
CA LEU A 35 30.57 -13.96 16.55
C LEU A 35 31.07 -15.19 15.78
N GLU A 36 30.71 -16.42 16.16
CA GLU A 36 31.23 -17.64 15.50
C GLU A 36 30.18 -18.49 14.76
N ARG A 37 28.93 -18.03 14.62
CA ARG A 37 27.91 -18.73 13.78
C ARG A 37 27.74 -18.16 12.37
N MET A 38 28.64 -17.29 11.93
CA MET A 38 28.70 -16.80 10.55
C MET A 38 29.69 -17.61 9.70
N ALA A 39 29.45 -18.91 9.57
CA ALA A 39 30.06 -19.73 8.52
C ALA A 39 29.31 -21.06 8.46
N HIS A 40 28.39 -21.20 7.52
CA HIS A 40 28.23 -22.35 6.62
C HIS A 40 26.86 -22.29 5.94
N ALA A 41 26.94 -22.37 4.61
CA ALA A 41 25.89 -22.17 3.64
C ALA A 41 24.77 -23.22 3.72
N GLY A 42 23.58 -22.78 3.33
CA GLY A 42 22.44 -23.62 2.97
C GLY A 42 21.34 -22.73 2.41
N ALA A 43 21.36 -22.52 1.09
CA ALA A 43 20.26 -21.89 0.39
C ALA A 43 18.97 -22.67 0.68
N SER A 44 18.03 -22.01 1.35
CA SER A 44 16.64 -22.44 1.36
C SER A 44 15.80 -21.18 1.22
N ASP A 45 15.12 -21.12 0.09
CA ASP A 45 14.19 -20.09 -0.33
C ASP A 45 13.04 -20.00 0.70
N VAL A 46 13.15 -19.04 1.62
CA VAL A 46 12.08 -18.65 2.53
C VAL A 46 11.63 -17.26 2.13
N THR A 47 11.01 -17.16 0.96
CA THR A 47 10.15 -16.03 0.60
C THR A 47 8.79 -16.20 1.30
N ALA A 48 8.79 -16.12 2.64
CA ALA A 48 7.56 -16.13 3.43
C ALA A 48 7.65 -15.18 4.64
N THR A 49 6.78 -14.16 4.63
CA THR A 49 6.27 -13.35 5.77
C THR A 49 7.03 -12.10 6.24
N ALA A 50 7.68 -11.35 5.35
CA ALA A 50 8.15 -9.98 5.64
C ALA A 50 7.06 -8.89 5.44
N GLY A 51 5.78 -9.26 5.35
CA GLY A 51 4.73 -8.37 4.85
C GLY A 51 4.16 -7.36 5.86
N ASP A 52 4.21 -7.67 7.17
CA ASP A 52 3.59 -6.86 8.24
C ASP A 52 4.43 -5.68 8.69
N SER A 53 5.72 -5.94 8.92
CA SER A 53 6.68 -4.94 9.37
C SER A 53 7.01 -3.93 8.28
N ASP A 54 7.12 -4.37 7.01
CA ASP A 54 7.57 -3.54 5.88
C ASP A 54 6.61 -2.38 5.61
N PHE A 55 5.28 -2.58 5.71
CA PHE A 55 4.33 -1.50 5.47
C PHE A 55 4.35 -0.42 6.56
N VAL A 56 4.38 -0.83 7.83
CA VAL A 56 4.36 0.13 8.94
C VAL A 56 5.67 0.91 8.97
N GLU A 57 6.80 0.23 8.83
CA GLU A 57 8.11 0.87 8.71
C GLU A 57 8.16 1.85 7.53
N TYR A 58 7.60 1.47 6.38
CA TYR A 58 7.46 2.34 5.22
C TYR A 58 6.67 3.63 5.54
N LEU A 59 5.53 3.52 6.23
CA LEU A 59 4.74 4.68 6.64
C LEU A 59 5.52 5.55 7.64
N GLU A 60 6.05 4.96 8.71
CA GLU A 60 6.78 5.70 9.75
C GLU A 60 7.99 6.45 9.17
N ARG A 61 8.72 5.84 8.23
CA ARG A 61 9.82 6.49 7.53
C ARG A 61 9.36 7.76 6.80
N HIS A 62 8.26 7.69 6.06
CA HIS A 62 7.73 8.86 5.34
C HIS A 62 7.20 9.95 6.27
N LEU A 63 6.65 9.57 7.43
CA LEU A 63 6.26 10.54 8.46
C LEU A 63 7.50 11.22 9.07
N ALA A 64 8.53 10.45 9.42
CA ALA A 64 9.78 10.95 9.96
C ALA A 64 10.51 11.90 9.00
N GLU A 65 10.59 11.55 7.71
CA GLU A 65 11.17 12.41 6.65
C GLU A 65 10.48 13.79 6.56
N ARG A 66 9.20 13.88 6.94
CA ARG A 66 8.39 15.11 6.92
C ARG A 66 8.31 15.81 8.28
N GLY A 67 8.85 15.19 9.34
CA GLY A 67 8.63 15.63 10.71
C GLY A 67 7.16 15.55 11.15
N TRP A 68 6.38 14.67 10.54
CA TRP A 68 4.95 14.50 10.83
C TRP A 68 4.72 13.48 11.94
N THR A 69 3.74 13.77 12.77
CA THR A 69 3.11 12.77 13.64
C THR A 69 2.01 12.03 12.88
N VAL A 70 1.49 10.94 13.47
CA VAL A 70 0.28 10.26 12.95
C VAL A 70 -0.91 11.23 12.93
N HIS A 71 -0.99 12.14 13.89
CA HIS A 71 -2.05 13.15 13.92
C HIS A 71 -1.95 14.07 12.70
N ASP A 72 -0.75 14.59 12.41
CA ASP A 72 -0.53 15.46 11.25
C ASP A 72 -0.82 14.74 9.94
N PHE A 73 -0.45 13.45 9.84
CA PHE A 73 -0.82 12.62 8.71
C PHE A 73 -2.34 12.47 8.55
N CYS A 74 -3.07 12.26 9.65
CA CYS A 74 -4.53 12.16 9.61
C CYS A 74 -5.17 13.48 9.17
N GLU A 75 -4.70 14.62 9.69
CA GLU A 75 -5.17 15.95 9.29
C GLU A 75 -4.89 16.22 7.81
N HIS A 76 -3.69 15.87 7.33
CA HIS A 76 -3.29 16.11 5.94
C HIS A 76 -4.00 15.19 4.94
N SER A 77 -4.22 13.93 5.33
CA SER A 77 -4.83 12.91 4.45
C SER A 77 -6.36 12.86 4.54
N GLY A 78 -6.95 13.38 5.61
CA GLY A 78 -8.36 13.18 5.95
C GLY A 78 -8.71 11.77 6.43
N LEU A 79 -7.71 10.91 6.67
CA LEU A 79 -7.93 9.57 7.24
C LEU A 79 -8.25 9.67 8.72
N ARG A 80 -9.16 8.81 9.19
CA ARG A 80 -9.46 8.71 10.62
C ARG A 80 -8.28 8.04 11.37
N PRO A 81 -7.90 8.54 12.56
CA PRO A 81 -6.83 7.94 13.35
C PRO A 81 -7.03 6.43 13.60
N SER A 82 -8.26 5.99 13.84
CA SER A 82 -8.58 4.57 14.06
C SER A 82 -8.18 3.66 12.89
N VAL A 83 -8.21 4.16 11.65
CA VAL A 83 -7.77 3.42 10.47
C VAL A 83 -6.26 3.24 10.49
N VAL A 84 -5.52 4.31 10.79
CA VAL A 84 -4.05 4.29 10.84
C VAL A 84 -3.54 3.44 12.01
N PHE A 85 -4.17 3.55 13.19
CA PHE A 85 -3.86 2.69 14.34
C PHE A 85 -4.09 1.21 14.03
N ARG A 86 -5.09 0.88 13.21
CA ARG A 86 -5.34 -0.50 12.80
C ARG A 86 -4.20 -1.03 11.91
N TRP A 87 -3.56 -0.20 11.09
CA TRP A 87 -2.40 -0.63 10.29
C TRP A 87 -1.22 -1.04 11.15
N ARG A 88 -0.96 -0.29 12.23
CA ARG A 88 0.06 -0.65 13.23
C ARG A 88 -0.22 -1.97 13.97
N LYS A 89 -1.46 -2.48 13.90
CA LYS A 89 -1.86 -3.80 14.43
C LYS A 89 -1.76 -4.92 13.38
N GLY A 90 -1.08 -4.69 12.26
CA GLY A 90 -0.88 -5.68 11.20
C GLY A 90 -1.94 -5.68 10.10
N TYR A 91 -2.98 -4.85 10.17
CA TYR A 91 -3.90 -4.70 9.05
C TYR A 91 -3.28 -3.90 7.92
N ARG A 92 -3.83 -4.03 6.71
CA ARG A 92 -3.38 -3.29 5.52
C ARG A 92 -4.43 -2.35 4.99
N PRO A 93 -4.05 -1.20 4.42
CA PRO A 93 -4.98 -0.37 3.69
C PRO A 93 -5.63 -1.18 2.56
N ASP A 94 -6.92 -0.91 2.33
CA ASP A 94 -7.56 -1.21 1.05
C ASP A 94 -7.09 -0.22 -0.02
N ILE A 95 -7.51 -0.42 -1.27
CA ILE A 95 -7.11 0.43 -2.40
C ILE A 95 -7.56 1.89 -2.21
N GLY A 96 -8.73 2.11 -1.60
CA GLY A 96 -9.25 3.46 -1.36
C GLY A 96 -8.37 4.24 -0.39
N ASN A 97 -8.07 3.62 0.74
CA ASN A 97 -7.20 4.19 1.77
C ASN A 97 -5.74 4.31 1.29
N ALA A 98 -5.24 3.35 0.52
CA ALA A 98 -3.91 3.42 -0.10
C ALA A 98 -3.81 4.61 -1.06
N ARG A 99 -4.87 4.89 -1.84
CA ARG A 99 -4.93 6.07 -2.71
C ARG A 99 -4.90 7.39 -1.95
N ILE A 100 -5.62 7.47 -0.83
CA ILE A 100 -5.61 8.65 0.03
C ILE A 100 -4.21 8.86 0.62
N MET A 101 -3.61 7.81 1.17
CA MET A 101 -2.24 7.82 1.69
C MET A 101 -1.22 8.24 0.62
N ALA A 102 -1.28 7.64 -0.57
CA ALA A 102 -0.35 7.95 -1.66
C ALA A 102 -0.39 9.43 -2.05
N ARG A 103 -1.60 10.01 -2.14
CA ARG A 103 -1.76 11.46 -2.41
C ARG A 103 -1.21 12.32 -1.28
N ALA A 104 -1.50 11.98 -0.03
CA ALA A 104 -1.05 12.73 1.13
C ALA A 104 0.48 12.70 1.31
N LEU A 105 1.12 11.57 0.95
CA LEU A 105 2.56 11.43 1.01
C LEU A 105 3.27 11.91 -0.28
N GLY A 106 2.54 12.11 -1.38
CA GLY A 106 3.13 12.49 -2.66
C GLY A 106 3.95 11.36 -3.31
N VAL A 107 3.53 10.10 -3.11
CA VAL A 107 4.19 8.91 -3.65
C VAL A 107 3.29 8.19 -4.66
N PRO A 108 3.85 7.37 -5.58
CA PRO A 108 3.05 6.59 -6.51
C PRO A 108 2.12 5.59 -5.79
N LEU A 109 0.85 5.49 -6.23
CA LEU A 109 -0.10 4.54 -5.65
C LEU A 109 0.39 3.09 -5.73
N LEU A 110 1.00 2.70 -6.86
CA LEU A 110 1.50 1.34 -7.06
C LEU A 110 2.55 0.98 -6.00
N GLU A 111 3.43 1.91 -5.62
CA GLU A 111 4.41 1.72 -4.55
C GLU A 111 3.74 1.40 -3.21
N VAL A 112 2.70 2.18 -2.84
CA VAL A 112 1.93 1.95 -1.61
C VAL A 112 1.23 0.60 -1.63
N LEU A 113 0.66 0.19 -2.77
CA LEU A 113 0.00 -1.11 -2.91
C LEU A 113 0.99 -2.27 -2.79
N VAL A 114 2.19 -2.12 -3.37
CA VAL A 114 3.28 -3.10 -3.23
C VAL A 114 3.72 -3.21 -1.78
N LYS A 115 4.00 -2.08 -1.14
CA LYS A 115 4.39 -2.05 0.28
C LYS A 115 3.30 -2.54 1.21
N ALA A 116 2.04 -2.36 0.86
CA ALA A 116 0.91 -2.91 1.60
C ALA A 116 0.65 -4.40 1.32
N GLY A 117 1.42 -5.05 0.43
CA GLY A 117 1.22 -6.45 0.04
C GLY A 117 -0.09 -6.69 -0.73
N ARG A 118 -0.64 -5.65 -1.35
CA ARG A 118 -1.86 -5.72 -2.19
C ARG A 118 -1.56 -5.96 -3.66
N LEU A 119 -0.29 -5.82 -4.04
CA LEU A 119 0.23 -5.98 -5.38
C LEU A 119 1.67 -6.48 -5.26
N SER A 120 2.12 -7.34 -6.15
CA SER A 120 3.54 -7.66 -6.29
C SER A 120 4.27 -6.61 -7.11
N ALA A 121 5.61 -6.56 -7.00
CA ALA A 121 6.42 -5.66 -7.83
C ALA A 121 6.29 -5.98 -9.34
N ASP A 122 6.17 -7.27 -9.68
CA ASP A 122 6.02 -7.73 -11.06
C ASP A 122 4.67 -7.27 -11.65
N GLU A 123 3.58 -7.40 -10.89
CA GLU A 123 2.27 -6.90 -11.30
C GLU A 123 2.24 -5.37 -11.43
N ALA A 124 2.97 -4.64 -10.57
CA ALA A 124 3.08 -3.20 -10.65
C ALA A 124 3.86 -2.71 -11.89
N GLY A 125 4.80 -3.53 -12.39
CA GLY A 125 5.59 -3.24 -13.59
C GLY A 125 4.98 -3.76 -14.89
N ALA A 126 3.87 -4.50 -14.84
CA ALA A 126 3.26 -5.09 -16.02
C ALA A 126 2.65 -4.04 -16.97
N GLU A 127 2.84 -4.22 -18.28
CA GLU A 127 2.16 -3.42 -19.30
C GLU A 127 0.66 -3.76 -19.31
N VAL A 128 -0.17 -2.84 -18.81
CA VAL A 128 -1.64 -3.03 -18.82
C VAL A 128 -2.20 -2.60 -20.16
N ARG A 129 -2.67 -3.57 -20.96
CA ARG A 129 -3.46 -3.32 -22.16
C ARG A 129 -4.94 -3.45 -21.84
N ILE A 130 -5.65 -2.33 -21.82
CA ILE A 130 -7.11 -2.32 -21.74
C ILE A 130 -7.63 -2.45 -23.16
N VAL A 131 -8.11 -3.64 -23.53
CA VAL A 131 -8.77 -3.87 -24.81
C VAL A 131 -10.21 -3.35 -24.68
N PRO A 132 -10.61 -2.33 -25.45
CA PRO A 132 -12.00 -1.92 -25.45
C PRO A 132 -12.87 -3.03 -26.03
N GLU A 133 -14.08 -3.18 -25.49
CA GLU A 133 -15.09 -4.05 -26.12
C GLU A 133 -15.42 -3.49 -27.50
N LEU A 134 -15.25 -4.29 -28.55
CA LEU A 134 -15.39 -3.84 -29.93
C LEU A 134 -16.76 -3.21 -30.20
N ASP A 135 -17.81 -3.80 -29.63
CA ASP A 135 -19.20 -3.37 -29.81
C ASP A 135 -19.49 -2.02 -29.13
N SER A 136 -18.65 -1.59 -28.19
CA SER A 136 -18.75 -0.27 -27.53
C SER A 136 -18.11 0.86 -28.34
N VAL A 137 -17.30 0.52 -29.35
CA VAL A 137 -16.60 1.51 -30.18
C VAL A 137 -17.43 1.80 -31.43
N PRO A 138 -17.77 3.07 -31.73
CA PRO A 138 -18.53 3.40 -32.92
C PRO A 138 -17.86 2.87 -34.20
N THR A 139 -18.64 2.23 -35.09
CA THR A 139 -18.12 1.59 -36.31
C THR A 139 -17.24 2.50 -37.16
N GLN A 140 -17.57 3.79 -37.25
CA GLN A 140 -16.79 4.77 -38.00
C GLN A 140 -15.38 4.99 -37.42
N VAL A 141 -15.23 4.91 -36.11
CA VAL A 141 -13.91 4.99 -35.44
C VAL A 141 -13.11 3.73 -35.75
N LEU A 142 -13.75 2.56 -35.71
CA LEU A 142 -13.10 1.29 -36.06
C LEU A 142 -12.63 1.29 -37.52
N LEU A 143 -13.49 1.66 -38.45
CA LEU A 143 -13.14 1.72 -39.88
C LEU A 143 -11.96 2.66 -40.13
N ARG A 144 -11.98 3.86 -39.52
CA ARG A 144 -10.87 4.81 -39.62
C ARG A 144 -9.56 4.24 -39.10
N GLU A 145 -9.58 3.59 -37.93
CA GLU A 145 -8.39 2.99 -37.34
C GLU A 145 -7.86 1.81 -38.18
N VAL A 146 -8.74 0.95 -38.69
CA VAL A 146 -8.36 -0.16 -39.58
C VAL A 146 -7.72 0.37 -40.86
N SER A 147 -8.32 1.37 -41.51
CA SER A 147 -7.73 2.01 -42.69
C SER A 147 -6.33 2.57 -42.39
N ALA A 148 -6.15 3.30 -41.27
CA ALA A 148 -4.86 3.85 -40.89
C ALA A 148 -3.78 2.77 -40.64
N ARG A 149 -4.16 1.61 -40.08
CA ARG A 149 -3.23 0.49 -39.88
C ARG A 149 -2.81 -0.16 -41.20
N VAL A 150 -3.73 -0.31 -42.15
CA VAL A 150 -3.42 -0.82 -43.48
C VAL A 150 -2.41 0.09 -44.17
N GLU A 151 -2.65 1.40 -44.20
CA GLU A 151 -1.71 2.38 -44.80
C GLU A 151 -0.34 2.40 -44.10
N LYS A 152 -0.30 2.22 -42.77
CA LYS A 152 0.97 2.13 -42.02
C LYS A 152 1.73 0.86 -42.37
N LEU A 153 1.03 -0.26 -42.53
CA LEU A 153 1.63 -1.54 -42.91
C LEU A 153 2.21 -1.48 -44.32
N GLU A 154 1.46 -0.94 -45.27
CA GLU A 154 1.90 -0.75 -46.66
C GLU A 154 3.17 0.11 -46.76
N ARG A 155 3.22 1.23 -46.03
CA ARG A 155 4.43 2.06 -45.94
C ARG A 155 5.61 1.32 -45.32
N SER A 156 5.39 0.64 -44.19
CA SER A 156 6.44 -0.16 -43.56
C SER A 156 6.99 -1.21 -44.52
N THR A 157 6.13 -1.90 -45.28
CA THR A 157 6.60 -2.89 -46.27
C THR A 157 7.42 -2.28 -47.40
N ALA A 158 7.06 -1.09 -47.87
CA ALA A 158 7.81 -0.37 -48.90
C ALA A 158 9.21 0.05 -48.41
N ASP A 159 9.31 0.53 -47.16
CA ASP A 159 10.58 0.96 -46.55
C ASP A 159 11.55 -0.23 -46.37
N HIS A 160 11.04 -1.40 -45.97
CA HIS A 160 11.87 -2.61 -45.81
C HIS A 160 12.37 -3.16 -47.15
N ALA A 161 11.61 -3.00 -48.24
CA ALA A 161 12.03 -3.42 -49.58
C ALA A 161 13.14 -2.51 -50.18
N GLY A 162 13.22 -1.25 -49.76
CA GLY A 162 14.22 -0.28 -50.24
C GLY A 162 15.59 -0.35 -49.54
N THR A 163 15.73 -1.09 -48.45
CA THR A 163 16.97 -1.15 -47.63
C THR A 163 17.87 -2.36 -47.98
N GLY A 164 17.46 -3.15 -48.98
CA GLY A 164 18.16 -4.39 -49.41
C GLY A 164 18.96 -4.25 -50.71
N VAL A 165 19.71 -3.15 -50.90
CA VAL A 165 20.65 -2.96 -52.02
C VAL A 165 22.03 -2.57 -51.49
#